data_AF-A0A0E3NE54-F1
#
_entry.id   AF-A0A0E3NE54-F1
#
_cell.length_a   1.000
_cell.length_b   1.000
_cell.length_c   1.000
_cell.angle_alpha   90.00
_cell.angle_beta   90.00
_cell.angle_gamma   90.00
#
_symmetry.space_group_name_H-M   'P 1'
#
loop_
_entity.id
_entity.type
_entity.pdbx_description
1 polymer ?
#
loop_
_entity_poly.entity_id
_entity_poly.type
_entity_poly.pdbx_seq_one_letter_code
_entity_poly.pdbx_strand_id
1 'polypeptide(L)'
;MLFEAEKKIWEKNYKNVDLFLADDKTVWDKLNSSFDRITASQVVQYLTPEQIDAFVNNACSHLNEGGKIIFFDIIDPRLYPLWKMGWFSQNFKLWKTLPKAGIGSIKQLSAILRNRPRDIIGNSHSPLPD
;
A
#
# COMPACT_ATOMS: atom_id res chain seq x y z
N MET A 1 -20.72 0.01 -10.13
CA MET A 1 -19.59 -0.91 -9.91
C MET A 1 -19.85 -1.85 -8.73
N LEU A 2 -20.12 -1.33 -7.52
CA LEU A 2 -20.36 -2.16 -6.33
C LEU A 2 -21.52 -3.16 -6.49
N PHE A 3 -22.67 -2.69 -6.99
CA PHE A 3 -23.85 -3.54 -7.26
C PHE A 3 -23.54 -4.72 -8.20
N GLU A 4 -22.76 -4.49 -9.26
CA GLU A 4 -22.34 -5.55 -10.19
C GLU A 4 -21.36 -6.54 -9.53
N ALA A 5 -20.50 -6.08 -8.63
CA ALA A 5 -19.61 -6.94 -7.85
C ALA A 5 -20.41 -7.81 -6.86
N GLU A 6 -21.40 -7.22 -6.19
CA GLU A 6 -22.29 -7.90 -5.26
C GLU A 6 -23.08 -9.01 -5.96
N LYS A 7 -23.66 -8.70 -7.12
CA LYS A 7 -24.34 -9.69 -7.97
C LYS A 7 -23.44 -10.87 -8.30
N LYS A 8 -22.19 -10.63 -8.71
CA LYS A 8 -21.22 -11.68 -9.02
C LYS A 8 -20.85 -12.53 -7.81
N ILE A 9 -20.66 -11.90 -6.64
CA ILE A 9 -20.40 -12.61 -5.38
C ILE A 9 -21.56 -13.53 -5.03
N TRP A 10 -22.79 -13.04 -5.17
CA TRP A 10 -24.01 -13.81 -4.91
C TRP A 10 -24.14 -15.00 -5.87
N GLU A 11 -23.99 -14.76 -7.19
CA GLU A 11 -24.06 -15.80 -8.22
C GLU A 11 -22.99 -16.89 -8.03
N LYS A 12 -21.80 -16.53 -7.52
CA LYS A 12 -20.70 -17.46 -7.24
C LYS A 12 -20.70 -18.03 -5.82
N ASN A 13 -21.59 -17.57 -4.95
CA ASN A 13 -21.71 -17.96 -3.54
C ASN A 13 -20.38 -17.82 -2.76
N TYR A 14 -19.65 -16.73 -2.97
CA TYR A 14 -18.46 -16.44 -2.17
C TYR A 14 -18.86 -15.99 -0.76
N LYS A 15 -18.30 -16.63 0.27
CA LYS A 15 -18.66 -16.40 1.68
C LYS A 15 -17.63 -15.59 2.48
N ASN A 16 -16.49 -15.30 1.86
CA ASN A 16 -15.32 -14.68 2.49
C ASN A 16 -14.95 -13.34 1.83
N VAL A 17 -15.95 -12.68 1.23
CA VAL A 17 -15.78 -11.40 0.55
C VAL A 17 -16.81 -10.44 1.10
N ASP A 18 -16.33 -9.37 1.72
CA ASP A 18 -17.16 -8.25 2.14
C ASP A 18 -16.99 -7.09 1.17
N LEU A 19 -18.10 -6.42 0.85
CA LEU A 19 -18.13 -5.27 -0.03
C LEU A 19 -18.59 -4.03 0.73
N PHE A 20 -17.84 -2.94 0.60
CA PHE A 20 -18.18 -1.66 1.22
C PHE A 20 -18.13 -0.54 0.19
N LEU A 21 -19.09 0.38 0.27
CA LEU A 21 -19.04 1.65 -0.44
C LEU A 21 -18.27 2.66 0.41
N ALA A 22 -17.11 3.09 -0.04
CA ALA A 22 -16.30 4.11 0.62
C ALA A 22 -15.39 4.84 -0.39
N ASP A 23 -14.87 6.01 0.01
CA ASP A 23 -13.85 6.76 -0.71
C ASP A 23 -12.46 6.63 -0.03
N ASP A 24 -11.46 7.33 -0.56
CA ASP A 24 -10.07 7.30 -0.09
C ASP A 24 -9.90 7.78 1.37
N LYS A 25 -10.89 8.52 1.90
CA LYS A 25 -10.86 9.12 3.23
C LYS A 25 -11.67 8.29 4.24
N THR A 26 -12.85 7.85 3.83
CA THR A 26 -13.85 7.20 4.69
C THR A 26 -13.70 5.68 4.75
N VAL A 27 -12.90 5.08 3.87
CA VAL A 27 -12.68 3.62 3.89
C VAL A 27 -12.11 3.14 5.22
N TRP A 28 -11.19 3.92 5.81
CA TRP A 28 -10.47 3.55 7.03
C TRP A 28 -11.40 3.43 8.24
N ASP A 29 -12.43 4.28 8.32
CA ASP A 29 -13.41 4.26 9.41
C ASP A 29 -14.30 3.00 9.40
N LYS A 30 -14.35 2.30 8.27
CA LYS A 30 -15.15 1.08 8.10
C LYS A 30 -14.35 -0.21 8.33
N LEU A 31 -13.02 -0.11 8.45
CA LEU A 31 -12.17 -1.26 8.66
C LEU A 31 -11.98 -1.49 10.16
N ASN A 32 -12.38 -2.68 10.63
CA ASN A 32 -12.23 -3.09 12.03
C ASN A 32 -11.16 -4.18 12.22
N SER A 33 -10.43 -4.51 11.16
CA SER A 33 -9.51 -5.64 11.08
C SER A 33 -8.16 -5.19 10.54
N SER A 34 -7.13 -5.98 10.84
CA SER A 34 -5.80 -5.83 10.27
C SER A 34 -5.59 -6.82 9.12
N PHE A 35 -4.75 -6.45 8.15
CA PHE A 35 -4.59 -7.16 6.89
C PHE A 35 -3.13 -7.54 6.62
N ASP A 36 -2.90 -8.70 6.02
CA ASP A 36 -1.56 -9.09 5.56
C ASP A 36 -1.18 -8.42 4.23
N ARG A 37 -2.21 -8.03 3.48
CA ARG A 37 -2.10 -7.48 2.13
C ARG A 37 -3.20 -6.44 1.92
N ILE A 38 -2.79 -5.25 1.55
CA ILE A 38 -3.69 -4.22 1.00
C ILE A 38 -3.28 -4.01 -0.45
N THR A 39 -4.22 -4.19 -1.37
CA THR A 39 -3.97 -4.02 -2.79
C THR A 39 -4.76 -2.83 -3.31
N ALA A 40 -4.08 -1.87 -3.92
CA ALA A 40 -4.71 -0.75 -4.60
C ALA A 40 -4.28 -0.76 -6.07
N SER A 41 -5.26 -0.85 -6.96
CA SER A 41 -5.04 -0.90 -8.41
C SER A 41 -5.24 0.48 -9.05
N GLN A 42 -5.91 0.54 -10.19
CA GLN A 42 -6.12 1.75 -11.01
C GLN A 42 -6.69 2.95 -10.26
N VAL A 43 -7.28 2.76 -9.07
CA VAL A 43 -7.76 3.86 -8.23
C VAL A 43 -6.66 4.86 -7.87
N VAL A 44 -5.43 4.41 -7.67
CA VAL A 44 -4.35 5.27 -7.16
C VAL A 44 -3.90 6.31 -8.18
N GLN A 45 -4.10 6.07 -9.48
CA GLN A 45 -3.75 7.05 -10.52
C GLN A 45 -4.61 8.33 -10.47
N TYR A 46 -5.74 8.29 -9.77
CA TYR A 46 -6.64 9.44 -9.60
C TYR A 46 -6.37 10.22 -8.31
N LEU A 47 -5.47 9.73 -7.45
CA LEU A 47 -5.12 10.38 -6.20
C LEU A 47 -3.97 11.37 -6.42
N THR A 48 -4.03 12.52 -5.75
CA THR A 48 -2.86 13.39 -5.67
C THR A 48 -1.75 12.71 -4.88
N PRO A 49 -0.47 13.09 -5.07
CA PRO A 49 0.62 12.54 -4.27
C PRO A 49 0.41 12.63 -2.76
N GLU A 50 -0.21 13.72 -2.26
CA GLU A 50 -0.56 13.91 -0.86
C GLU A 50 -1.64 12.90 -0.40
N GLN A 51 -2.62 12.61 -1.26
CA GLN A 51 -3.65 11.59 -0.99
C GLN A 51 -3.04 10.18 -0.96
N ILE A 52 -2.05 9.91 -1.81
CA ILE A 52 -1.31 8.63 -1.79
C ILE A 52 -0.53 8.49 -0.48
N ASP A 53 0.11 9.57 -0.02
CA ASP A 53 0.81 9.57 1.27
C ASP A 53 -0.16 9.32 2.43
N ALA A 54 -1.32 9.98 2.44
CA ALA A 54 -2.37 9.74 3.43
C ALA A 54 -2.87 8.29 3.38
N PHE A 55 -3.12 7.76 2.18
CA PHE A 55 -3.51 6.37 1.96
C PHE A 55 -2.47 5.39 2.54
N VAL A 56 -1.18 5.58 2.25
CA VAL A 56 -0.13 4.71 2.78
C VAL A 56 -0.05 4.75 4.30
N ASN A 57 -0.15 5.94 4.90
CA ASN A 57 -0.11 6.07 6.35
C ASN A 57 -1.29 5.33 7.00
N ASN A 58 -2.51 5.53 6.49
CA ASN A 58 -3.69 4.85 7.02
C ASN A 58 -3.67 3.34 6.74
N ALA A 59 -3.16 2.92 5.58
CA ALA A 59 -2.98 1.51 5.27
C ALA A 59 -2.00 0.85 6.25
N CYS A 60 -0.89 1.52 6.59
CA CYS A 60 0.10 0.99 7.52
C CYS A 60 -0.48 0.73 8.92
N SER A 61 -1.43 1.57 9.39
CA SER A 61 -2.08 1.33 10.69
C SER A 61 -3.05 0.14 10.69
N HIS A 62 -3.39 -0.38 9.52
CA HIS A 62 -4.27 -1.54 9.32
C HIS A 62 -3.52 -2.76 8.79
N LEU A 63 -2.18 -2.75 8.77
CA LEU A 63 -1.39 -3.91 8.37
C LEU A 63 -0.95 -4.73 9.60
N ASN A 64 -1.00 -6.05 9.45
CA ASN A 64 -0.32 -6.96 10.37
C ASN A 64 1.20 -6.78 10.29
N GLU A 65 1.93 -7.29 11.29
CA GLU A 65 3.38 -7.36 11.22
C GLU A 65 3.83 -8.13 9.96
N GLY A 66 4.70 -7.52 9.15
CA GLY A 66 5.13 -8.10 7.87
C GLY A 66 4.11 -7.98 6.72
N GLY A 67 2.98 -7.33 6.97
CA GLY A 67 1.99 -6.98 5.95
C GLY A 67 2.57 -6.08 4.85
N LYS A 68 1.94 -6.09 3.67
CA LYS A 68 2.42 -5.31 2.51
C LYS A 68 1.29 -4.57 1.82
N ILE A 69 1.59 -3.35 1.39
CA ILE A 69 0.78 -2.59 0.43
C ILE A 69 1.29 -2.93 -0.97
N ILE A 70 0.39 -3.31 -1.88
CA ILE A 70 0.69 -3.61 -3.27
C ILE A 70 -0.04 -2.60 -4.15
N PHE A 71 0.75 -1.91 -4.95
CA PHE A 71 0.30 -0.89 -5.86
C PHE A 71 0.37 -1.42 -7.30
N PHE A 72 -0.78 -1.58 -7.95
CA PHE A 72 -0.88 -1.91 -9.37
C PHE A 72 -1.19 -0.68 -10.21
N ASP A 73 -0.63 -0.62 -11.42
CA ASP A 73 -0.86 0.46 -12.39
C ASP A 73 -0.40 1.84 -11.90
N ILE A 74 0.70 1.90 -11.14
CA ILE A 74 1.00 3.06 -10.29
C ILE A 74 2.27 3.84 -10.63
N ILE A 75 2.00 5.15 -10.69
CA ILE A 75 2.86 6.34 -10.66
C ILE A 75 3.72 6.51 -11.92
N ASP A 76 3.56 7.68 -12.57
CA ASP A 76 4.51 8.17 -13.57
C ASP A 76 5.94 7.85 -13.08
N PRO A 77 6.75 7.10 -13.84
CA PRO A 77 8.09 6.70 -13.41
C PRO A 77 8.95 7.85 -12.87
N ARG A 78 8.65 9.10 -13.27
CA ARG A 78 9.30 10.33 -12.82
C ARG A 78 8.86 10.78 -11.41
N LEU A 79 7.61 10.54 -11.05
CA LEU A 79 7.04 10.92 -9.75
C LEU A 79 7.36 9.89 -8.66
N TYR A 80 7.59 8.63 -9.03
CA TYR A 80 7.83 7.55 -8.07
C TYR A 80 9.07 7.78 -7.17
N PRO A 81 10.24 8.23 -7.68
CA PRO A 81 11.38 8.56 -6.83
C PRO A 81 11.09 9.70 -5.85
N LEU A 82 10.40 10.76 -6.32
CA LEU A 82 10.02 11.92 -5.49
C LEU A 82 9.09 11.50 -4.35
N TRP A 83 8.10 10.69 -4.68
CA TRP A 83 7.18 10.12 -3.72
C TRP A 83 7.90 9.21 -2.71
N LYS A 84 8.78 8.31 -3.17
CA LYS A 84 9.59 7.45 -2.29
C LYS A 84 10.49 8.25 -1.34
N MET A 85 10.95 9.42 -1.76
CA MET A 85 11.71 10.35 -0.92
C MET A 85 10.83 11.10 0.10
N GLY A 86 9.50 10.99 0.01
CA GLY A 86 8.54 11.67 0.88
C GLY A 86 8.27 13.13 0.47
N TRP A 87 8.62 13.51 -0.76
CA TRP A 87 8.59 14.90 -1.27
C TRP A 87 7.21 15.57 -1.14
N PHE A 88 6.14 14.78 -1.22
CA PHE A 88 4.75 15.25 -1.17
C PHE A 88 4.12 15.19 0.22
N SER A 89 4.88 14.74 1.23
CA SER A 89 4.38 14.67 2.59
C SER A 89 4.26 16.06 3.18
N GLN A 90 3.15 16.35 3.88
CA GLN A 90 2.95 17.61 4.61
C GLN A 90 4.07 17.91 5.64
N ASN A 91 4.84 16.89 6.04
CA ASN A 91 5.95 17.00 6.99
C ASN A 91 7.33 16.73 6.36
N PHE A 92 7.50 17.00 5.06
CA PHE A 92 8.76 16.74 4.36
C PHE A 92 9.95 17.48 5.02
N LYS A 93 10.82 16.70 5.69
CA LYS A 93 12.10 17.17 6.23
C LYS A 93 13.21 16.40 5.54
N LEU A 94 13.98 17.09 4.68
CA LEU A 94 15.10 16.54 3.89
C LEU A 94 16.09 15.69 4.72
N TRP A 95 16.23 16.00 6.01
CA TRP A 95 17.15 15.33 6.93
C TRP A 95 16.60 14.06 7.61
N LYS A 96 15.28 13.82 7.59
CA LYS A 96 14.65 12.62 8.18
C LYS A 96 14.45 11.48 7.16
N THR A 97 14.74 11.69 5.88
CA THR A 97 14.47 10.74 4.79
C THR A 97 15.69 9.90 4.38
N LEU A 98 16.89 10.25 4.86
CA LEU A 98 18.13 9.50 4.62
C LEU A 98 18.14 8.05 5.20
N PRO A 99 17.49 7.71 6.35
CA PRO A 99 17.49 6.33 6.84
C PRO A 99 16.51 5.40 6.12
N LYS A 100 15.48 5.94 5.43
CA LYS A 100 14.41 5.13 4.81
C LYS A 100 14.84 4.42 3.52
N ALA A 101 15.90 4.90 2.86
CA ALA A 101 16.43 4.27 1.64
C ALA A 101 17.37 3.08 1.92
N GLY A 102 18.00 3.01 3.10
CA GLY A 102 19.01 1.98 3.43
C GLY A 102 18.42 0.63 3.83
N ILE A 103 17.29 0.62 4.54
CA ILE A 103 16.76 -0.61 5.16
C ILE A 103 16.06 -1.53 4.15
N GLY A 104 15.43 -0.96 3.12
CA GLY A 104 14.85 -1.74 2.01
C GLY A 104 15.89 -2.56 1.25
N SER A 105 17.08 -1.99 1.03
CA SER A 105 18.20 -2.64 0.33
C SER A 105 18.80 -3.79 1.16
N ILE A 106 18.88 -3.64 2.48
CA ILE A 106 19.42 -4.69 3.38
C ILE A 106 18.47 -5.90 3.47
N LYS A 107 17.16 -5.68 3.60
CA LYS A 107 16.17 -6.77 3.60
C LYS A 107 16.15 -7.50 2.25
N GLN A 108 16.29 -6.76 1.14
CA GLN A 108 16.31 -7.34 -0.20
C GLN A 108 17.57 -8.21 -0.44
N LEU A 109 18.74 -7.77 0.02
CA LEU A 109 19.97 -8.59 0.01
C LEU A 109 19.84 -9.85 0.89
N SER A 110 19.19 -9.73 2.06
CA SER A 110 18.96 -10.88 2.96
C SER A 110 18.02 -11.94 2.36
N ALA A 111 17.03 -11.53 1.56
CA ALA A 111 16.09 -12.44 0.91
C ALA A 111 16.76 -13.21 -0.24
N ILE A 112 17.67 -12.57 -0.97
CA ILE A 112 18.51 -13.19 -2.02
C ILE A 112 19.40 -14.28 -1.42
N LEU A 113 20.02 -14.01 -0.26
CA LEU A 113 20.86 -14.99 0.45
C LEU A 113 20.09 -16.19 1.02
N ARG A 114 18.76 -16.09 1.17
CA ARG A 114 17.91 -17.14 1.78
C ARG A 114 17.08 -17.94 0.77
N ASN A 115 17.36 -17.83 -0.54
CA ASN A 115 16.60 -18.54 -1.60
C ASN A 115 15.07 -18.35 -1.49
N ARG A 116 14.62 -17.18 -0.99
CA ARG A 116 13.19 -16.84 -0.95
C ARG A 116 12.79 -16.19 -2.27
N PRO A 117 11.57 -16.42 -2.77
CA PRO A 117 11.13 -15.83 -4.03
C PRO A 117 11.29 -14.31 -3.97
N ARG A 118 11.95 -13.74 -4.99
CA ARG A 118 12.10 -12.29 -5.16
C ARG A 118 10.70 -11.67 -5.09
N ASP A 119 10.56 -10.59 -4.33
CA ASP A 119 9.39 -9.73 -4.46
C ASP A 119 9.30 -9.29 -5.93
N ILE A 120 8.31 -9.84 -6.63
CA ILE A 120 8.03 -9.51 -8.01
C ILE A 120 7.45 -8.11 -7.98
N ILE A 121 8.33 -7.13 -8.13
CA ILE A 121 8.09 -5.80 -8.68
C ILE A 121 6.78 -5.15 -8.20
N GLY A 122 6.91 -4.29 -7.20
CA GLY A 122 5.86 -3.35 -6.81
C GLY A 122 6.07 -2.83 -5.41
N ASN A 123 6.84 -1.75 -5.27
CA ASN A 123 6.78 -0.76 -4.19
C ASN A 123 6.29 -1.24 -2.80
N SER A 124 6.91 -2.26 -2.23
CA SER A 124 6.53 -2.74 -0.91
C SER A 124 7.21 -1.91 0.18
N HIS A 125 6.42 -1.14 0.93
CA HIS A 125 6.84 -0.50 2.17
C HIS A 125 6.61 -1.47 3.35
N SER A 126 7.55 -1.58 4.27
CA SER A 126 7.38 -2.31 5.54
C SER A 126 7.57 -1.33 6.69
N PRO A 127 6.64 -1.22 7.64
CA PRO A 127 6.89 -0.46 8.86
C PRO A 127 8.03 -1.10 9.66
N LEU A 128 8.82 -0.26 10.34
CA LEU A 128 9.86 -0.71 11.28
C LEU A 128 9.22 -1.03 12.64
N PRO A 129 9.75 -2.01 13.39
CA PRO A 129 9.46 -2.13 14.81
C PRO A 129 10.19 -1.05 15.61
N ASP A 130 9.61 -0.70 16.77
CA ASP A 130 10.14 0.26 17.74
C ASP A 130 11.57 -0.05 18.22
#